data_AF-A0A7R8XBN7-F1
#
_entry.id   AF-A0A7R8XBN7-F1
#
_cell.length_a   1.000
_cell.length_b   1.000
_cell.length_c   1.000
_cell.angle_alpha   90.00
_cell.angle_beta   90.00
_cell.angle_gamma   90.00
#
_symmetry.space_group_name_H-M   'P 1'
#
loop_
_entity.id
_entity.type
_entity.pdbx_description
1 polymer ?
#
loop_
_entity_poly.entity_id
_entity_poly.type
_entity_poly.pdbx_seq_one_letter_code
_entity_poly.pdbx_strand_id
1 'polypeptide(L)'
;MRKGYLLTAPKIFHSNSTEQICLSLLNLEGGGMAKLTLTGRWDEATLATLDHPFADGSEECFPFPVPPVPEQLGRLHLQLTLDAVPDYEKNDSERVTISKYPNLLFVQTDKSIYLPGQVVRFRILVLDAALKPLEKQV
;
A
#
# COMPACT_ATOMS: atom_id res chain seq x y z
N MET A 1 31.58 0.37 -10.47
CA MET A 1 30.46 0.20 -9.52
C MET A 1 29.26 -0.33 -10.28
N ARG A 2 28.41 -1.19 -9.69
CA ARG A 2 27.23 -1.73 -10.41
C ARG A 2 26.15 -0.65 -10.47
N LYS A 3 25.58 -0.46 -11.68
CA LYS A 3 24.40 0.39 -11.89
C LYS A 3 23.14 -0.43 -11.58
N GLY A 4 22.17 0.15 -10.90
CA GLY A 4 20.93 -0.53 -10.54
C GLY A 4 19.96 0.39 -9.80
N TYR A 5 18.87 -0.19 -9.32
CA TYR A 5 17.86 0.51 -8.52
C TYR A 5 17.45 -0.37 -7.35
N LEU A 6 16.84 0.26 -6.36
CA LEU A 6 16.16 -0.38 -5.24
C LEU A 6 14.75 0.18 -5.16
N LEU A 7 13.76 -0.69 -5.25
CA LEU A 7 12.36 -0.35 -5.00
C LEU A 7 11.93 -1.02 -3.68
N THR A 8 11.43 -0.23 -2.75
CA THR A 8 10.85 -0.73 -1.50
C THR A 8 9.35 -0.44 -1.47
N ALA A 9 8.56 -1.47 -1.22
CA ALA A 9 7.12 -1.39 -1.10
C ALA A 9 6.61 -2.34 0.01
N PRO A 10 5.42 -2.09 0.59
CA PRO A 10 4.80 -3.02 1.53
C PRO A 10 4.56 -4.40 0.90
N LYS A 11 4.64 -5.47 1.71
CA LYS A 11 4.22 -6.81 1.26
C LYS A 11 2.70 -6.96 1.22
N ILE A 12 2.00 -6.18 2.05
CA ILE A 12 0.55 -6.15 2.19
C ILE A 12 0.08 -4.73 1.82
N PHE A 13 -0.73 -4.63 0.78
CA PHE A 13 -1.37 -3.40 0.32
C PHE A 13 -2.79 -3.36 0.88
N HIS A 14 -3.16 -2.28 1.54
CA HIS A 14 -4.51 -2.16 2.07
C HIS A 14 -5.48 -1.68 0.98
N SER A 15 -6.60 -2.37 0.85
CA SER A 15 -7.69 -2.00 -0.04
C SER A 15 -8.28 -0.65 0.38
N ASN A 16 -8.56 0.21 -0.60
CA ASN A 16 -9.07 1.56 -0.37
C ASN A 16 -8.14 2.42 0.50
N SER A 17 -6.83 2.29 0.32
CA SER A 17 -5.80 3.07 1.01
C SER A 17 -4.86 3.77 0.02
N THR A 18 -3.95 4.57 0.55
CA THR A 18 -2.77 5.04 -0.18
C THR A 18 -1.55 4.48 0.53
N GLU A 19 -0.79 3.66 -0.18
CA GLU A 19 0.45 3.06 0.34
C GLU A 19 1.65 3.93 -0.07
N GLN A 20 2.76 3.81 0.65
CA GLN A 20 4.00 4.53 0.33
C GLN A 20 5.01 3.58 -0.32
N ILE A 21 5.50 3.94 -1.50
CA ILE A 21 6.53 3.22 -2.24
C ILE A 21 7.76 4.13 -2.36
N CYS A 22 8.96 3.57 -2.24
CA CYS A 22 10.19 4.34 -2.40
C CYS A 22 11.09 3.74 -3.48
N LEU A 23 11.68 4.61 -4.29
CA LEU A 23 12.62 4.28 -5.35
C LEU A 23 13.96 4.96 -5.06
N SER A 24 15.04 4.19 -5.08
CA SER A 24 16.41 4.65 -4.92
C SER A 24 17.26 4.20 -6.11
N LEU A 25 17.98 5.13 -6.72
CA LEU A 25 18.85 4.88 -7.87
C LEU A 25 20.29 4.69 -7.42
N LEU A 26 20.94 3.62 -7.89
CA LEU A 26 22.31 3.25 -7.53
C LEU A 26 23.22 3.38 -8.76
N ASN A 27 24.00 4.46 -8.81
CA ASN A 27 24.91 4.77 -9.93
C ASN A 27 24.22 4.78 -11.31
N LEU A 28 22.93 5.11 -11.34
CA LEU A 28 22.19 5.40 -12.57
C LEU A 28 22.19 6.91 -12.74
N GLU A 29 22.79 7.37 -13.84
CA GLU A 29 22.85 8.78 -14.21
C GLU A 29 21.72 9.08 -15.19
N GLY A 30 21.14 10.27 -15.07
CA GLY A 30 19.99 10.70 -15.86
C GLY A 30 18.62 10.39 -15.23
N GLY A 31 17.65 11.24 -15.58
CA GLY A 31 16.26 11.06 -15.19
C GLY A 31 15.51 10.07 -16.09
N GLY A 32 14.30 9.74 -15.70
CA GLY A 32 13.44 8.82 -16.43
C GLY A 32 12.07 8.66 -15.80
N MET A 33 11.41 7.56 -16.14
CA MET A 33 10.05 7.26 -15.69
C MET A 33 9.95 5.85 -15.11
N ALA A 34 9.39 5.76 -13.90
CA ALA A 34 9.05 4.52 -13.23
C ALA A 34 7.54 4.29 -13.31
N LYS A 35 7.13 3.28 -14.08
CA LYS A 35 5.74 2.85 -14.16
C LYS A 35 5.50 1.67 -13.23
N LEU A 36 4.66 1.87 -12.24
CA LEU A 36 4.23 0.84 -11.29
C LEU A 36 2.84 0.37 -11.63
N THR A 37 2.65 -0.95 -11.73
CA THR A 37 1.35 -1.55 -12.02
C THR A 37 1.03 -2.64 -11.01
N LEU A 38 -0.08 -2.49 -10.29
CA LEU A 38 -0.61 -3.51 -9.38
C LEU A 38 -1.65 -4.34 -10.12
N THR A 39 -1.44 -5.65 -10.22
CA THR A 39 -2.35 -6.60 -10.86
C THR A 39 -2.99 -7.55 -9.85
N GLY A 40 -4.24 -7.93 -10.09
CA GLY A 40 -4.96 -8.96 -9.33
C GLY A 40 -4.59 -10.38 -9.76
N ARG A 41 -4.74 -11.36 -8.87
CA ARG A 41 -4.42 -12.77 -9.19
C ARG A 41 -5.39 -13.40 -10.18
N TRP A 42 -6.69 -13.09 -10.09
CA TRP A 42 -7.72 -13.91 -10.75
C TRP A 42 -7.85 -13.65 -12.25
N ASP A 43 -7.57 -12.43 -12.68
CA ASP A 43 -7.78 -11.95 -14.05
C ASP A 43 -6.55 -11.27 -14.64
N GLU A 44 -5.44 -11.18 -13.88
CA GLU A 44 -4.31 -10.28 -14.17
C GLU A 44 -4.77 -8.84 -14.46
N ALA A 45 -5.98 -8.46 -14.01
CA ALA A 45 -6.52 -7.15 -14.29
C ALA A 45 -5.67 -6.12 -13.57
N THR A 46 -5.42 -5.04 -14.29
CA THR A 46 -4.75 -3.88 -13.73
C THR A 46 -5.69 -3.22 -12.72
N LEU A 47 -5.27 -3.24 -11.45
CA LEU A 47 -6.00 -2.63 -10.35
C LEU A 47 -5.59 -1.16 -10.19
N ALA A 48 -4.30 -0.89 -10.27
CA ALA A 48 -3.76 0.46 -10.18
C ALA A 48 -2.51 0.60 -11.04
N THR A 49 -2.32 1.79 -11.62
CA THR A 49 -1.11 2.17 -12.34
C THR A 49 -0.69 3.55 -11.89
N LEU A 50 0.61 3.75 -11.69
CA LEU A 50 1.21 5.04 -11.37
C LEU A 50 2.47 5.22 -12.20
N ASP A 51 2.54 6.32 -12.93
CA ASP A 51 3.74 6.79 -13.60
C ASP A 51 4.42 7.83 -12.72
N HIS A 52 5.65 7.56 -12.31
CA HIS A 52 6.43 8.44 -11.44
C HIS A 52 7.73 8.86 -12.15
N PRO A 53 7.90 10.16 -12.48
CA PRO A 53 9.15 10.67 -13.01
C PRO A 53 10.21 10.72 -11.90
N PHE A 54 11.46 10.39 -12.23
CA PHE A 54 12.57 10.47 -11.30
C PHE A 54 13.75 11.23 -11.90
N ALA A 55 14.54 11.88 -11.04
CA ALA A 55 15.75 12.60 -11.41
C ALA A 55 17.02 11.79 -11.10
N ASP A 56 18.16 12.26 -11.59
CA ASP A 56 19.46 11.65 -11.30
C ASP A 56 19.73 11.65 -9.78
N GLY A 57 20.19 10.53 -9.25
CA GLY A 57 20.47 10.36 -7.83
C GLY A 57 19.24 10.44 -6.91
N SER A 58 18.02 10.30 -7.44
CA SER A 58 16.80 10.37 -6.63
C SER A 58 16.71 9.20 -5.64
N GLU A 59 16.44 9.53 -4.39
CA GLU A 59 15.88 8.62 -3.38
C GLU A 59 14.57 9.25 -2.91
N GLU A 60 13.46 8.81 -3.52
CA GLU A 60 12.16 9.44 -3.34
C GLU A 60 11.11 8.41 -2.95
N CYS A 61 10.23 8.81 -2.04
CA CYS A 61 9.04 8.07 -1.69
C CYS A 61 7.80 8.81 -2.19
N PHE A 62 6.87 8.06 -2.77
CA PHE A 62 5.66 8.62 -3.36
C PHE A 62 4.43 7.78 -3.02
N PRO A 63 3.25 8.43 -2.95
CA PRO A 63 2.00 7.76 -2.66
C PRO A 63 1.52 6.90 -3.84
N PHE A 64 1.12 5.67 -3.56
CA PHE A 64 0.53 4.73 -4.50
C PHE A 64 -0.91 4.40 -4.07
N PRO A 65 -1.93 4.88 -4.81
CA PRO A 65 -3.33 4.65 -4.45
C PRO A 65 -3.75 3.21 -4.77
N VAL A 66 -4.40 2.55 -3.82
CA VAL A 66 -4.94 1.19 -3.97
C VAL A 66 -6.46 1.25 -4.01
N PRO A 67 -7.11 0.76 -5.09
CA PRO A 67 -8.56 0.81 -5.21
C PRO A 67 -9.27 -0.08 -4.18
N PRO A 68 -10.58 0.13 -3.96
CA PRO A 68 -11.39 -0.76 -3.16
C PRO A 68 -11.61 -2.09 -3.90
N VAL A 69 -10.84 -3.11 -3.52
CA VAL A 69 -10.94 -4.48 -4.06
C VAL A 69 -11.06 -5.52 -2.94
N PRO A 70 -11.66 -6.70 -3.22
CA PRO A 70 -11.65 -7.82 -2.28
C PRO A 70 -10.25 -8.29 -1.91
N GLU A 71 -10.13 -8.99 -0.78
CA GLU A 71 -8.86 -9.54 -0.35
C GLU A 71 -8.38 -10.60 -1.33
N GLN A 72 -7.15 -10.46 -1.80
CA GLN A 72 -6.59 -11.30 -2.85
C GLN A 72 -5.07 -11.25 -2.86
N LEU A 73 -4.46 -12.20 -3.57
CA LEU A 73 -3.06 -12.04 -3.96
C LEU A 73 -2.99 -11.12 -5.18
N GLY A 74 -1.87 -10.43 -5.33
CA GLY A 74 -1.58 -9.62 -6.49
C GLY A 74 -0.09 -9.66 -6.84
N ARG A 75 0.28 -8.85 -7.82
CA ARG A 75 1.68 -8.65 -8.20
C ARG A 75 1.91 -7.17 -8.46
N LEU A 76 2.98 -6.64 -7.89
CA LEU A 76 3.47 -5.30 -8.20
C LEU A 76 4.51 -5.44 -9.30
N HIS A 77 4.26 -4.80 -10.44
CA HIS A 77 5.15 -4.72 -11.57
C HIS A 77 5.81 -3.34 -11.60
N LEU A 78 7.11 -3.32 -11.81
CA LEU A 78 7.90 -2.11 -12.05
C LEU A 78 8.44 -2.17 -13.48
N GLN A 79 8.20 -1.10 -14.22
CA GLN A 79 8.82 -0.83 -15.52
C GLN A 79 9.59 0.49 -15.41
N LEU A 80 10.91 0.42 -15.48
CA LEU A 80 11.80 1.58 -15.42
C LEU A 80 12.34 1.89 -16.80
N THR A 81 12.23 3.16 -17.20
CA THR A 81 12.75 3.70 -18.46
C THR A 81 13.65 4.90 -18.17
N LEU A 82 14.74 5.06 -18.94
CA LEU A 82 15.64 6.21 -18.83
C LEU A 82 15.51 7.11 -20.06
N ASP A 83 15.44 8.43 -19.84
CA ASP A 83 15.30 9.39 -20.93
C ASP A 83 16.59 9.49 -21.77
N ALA A 84 17.74 9.39 -21.11
CA ALA A 84 19.05 9.58 -21.72
C ALA A 84 19.53 8.37 -22.54
N VAL A 85 18.93 7.19 -22.34
CA VAL A 85 19.35 5.95 -23.00
C VAL A 85 18.13 5.34 -23.70
N PRO A 86 18.01 5.55 -25.02
CA PRO A 86 17.02 4.86 -25.83
C PRO A 86 17.13 3.35 -25.60
N ASP A 87 15.99 2.68 -25.43
CA ASP A 87 15.87 1.23 -25.19
C ASP A 87 16.38 0.71 -23.83
N TYR A 88 16.76 1.58 -22.88
CA TYR A 88 16.97 1.13 -21.51
C TYR A 88 15.63 0.88 -20.82
N GLU A 89 15.30 -0.40 -20.65
CA GLU A 89 14.12 -0.83 -19.92
C GLU A 89 14.48 -1.90 -18.88
N LYS A 90 13.96 -1.72 -17.67
CA LYS A 90 14.04 -2.73 -16.60
C LYS A 90 12.66 -3.08 -16.09
N ASN A 91 12.36 -4.37 -16.17
CA ASN A 91 11.07 -4.93 -15.79
C ASN A 91 11.28 -5.93 -14.65
N ASP A 92 10.75 -5.60 -13.47
CA ASP A 92 10.74 -6.47 -12.31
C ASP A 92 9.32 -6.64 -11.80
N SER A 93 9.08 -7.74 -11.07
CA SER A 93 7.79 -7.95 -10.43
C SER A 93 7.89 -8.76 -9.15
N GLU A 94 7.07 -8.41 -8.17
CA GLU A 94 7.03 -9.09 -6.88
C GLU A 94 5.60 -9.42 -6.46
N ARG A 95 5.43 -10.57 -5.81
CA ARG A 95 4.12 -11.01 -5.31
C ARG A 95 3.73 -10.20 -4.08
N VAL A 96 2.50 -9.74 -4.02
CA VAL A 96 1.96 -8.97 -2.88
C VAL A 96 0.62 -9.55 -2.44
N THR A 97 0.19 -9.17 -1.25
CA THR A 97 -1.17 -9.44 -0.76
C THR A 97 -1.94 -8.13 -0.73
N ILE A 98 -3.19 -8.15 -1.18
CA ILE A 98 -4.12 -7.04 -1.03
C ILE A 98 -5.13 -7.46 0.02
N SER A 99 -5.25 -6.72 1.11
CA SER A 99 -6.17 -7.04 2.22
C SER A 99 -6.97 -5.82 2.62
N LYS A 100 -8.06 -5.98 3.36
CA LYS A 100 -8.71 -4.80 3.95
C LYS A 100 -7.86 -4.27 5.11
N TYR A 101 -7.96 -2.96 5.37
CA TYR A 101 -7.39 -2.42 6.59
C TYR A 101 -8.15 -3.02 7.78
N PRO A 102 -7.47 -3.69 8.74
CA PRO A 102 -8.16 -4.24 9.90
C PRO A 102 -8.64 -3.09 10.79
N ASN A 103 -9.97 -2.96 10.93
CA ASN A 103 -10.53 -2.07 11.93
C ASN A 103 -10.31 -2.68 13.32
N LEU A 104 -9.91 -1.87 14.28
CA LEU A 104 -9.77 -2.29 15.68
C LEU A 104 -11.08 -2.05 16.40
N LEU A 105 -11.68 -3.12 16.92
CA LEU A 105 -12.93 -3.06 17.67
C LEU A 105 -12.66 -3.25 19.16
N PHE A 106 -13.01 -2.24 19.96
CA PHE A 106 -12.93 -2.28 21.42
C PHE A 106 -14.33 -2.28 22.01
N VAL A 107 -14.59 -3.27 22.87
CA VAL A 107 -15.80 -3.31 23.69
C VAL A 107 -15.41 -3.00 25.13
N GLN A 108 -16.02 -1.98 25.70
CA GLN A 108 -15.84 -1.66 27.11
C GLN A 108 -17.18 -1.65 27.81
N THR A 109 -17.30 -2.46 28.85
CA THR A 109 -18.44 -2.49 29.76
C THR A 109 -18.27 -1.46 30.88
N ASP A 110 -19.37 -1.06 31.54
CA ASP A 110 -19.33 -0.14 32.68
C ASP A 110 -18.71 -0.77 33.92
N LYS A 111 -18.80 -2.10 34.05
CA LYS A 111 -18.20 -2.92 35.12
C LYS A 111 -17.58 -4.20 34.58
N SER A 112 -16.63 -4.76 35.34
CA SER A 112 -15.96 -6.03 35.03
C SER A 112 -16.73 -7.28 35.49
N ILE A 113 -17.63 -7.16 36.47
CA ILE A 113 -18.41 -8.26 37.05
C ILE A 113 -19.86 -7.79 37.28
N TYR A 114 -20.83 -8.67 36.99
CA TYR A 114 -22.27 -8.42 37.17
C TYR A 114 -22.91 -9.49 38.05
N LEU A 115 -23.88 -9.07 38.87
CA LEU A 115 -24.80 -9.96 39.56
C LEU A 115 -26.02 -10.26 38.68
N PRO A 116 -26.71 -11.39 38.90
CA PRO A 116 -27.96 -11.69 38.21
C PRO A 116 -28.98 -10.55 38.32
N GLY A 117 -29.61 -10.19 37.20
CA GLY A 117 -30.59 -9.11 37.12
C GLY A 117 -30.02 -7.69 36.96
N GLN A 118 -28.70 -7.50 36.99
CA GLN A 118 -28.10 -6.20 36.70
C GLN A 118 -28.11 -5.88 35.20
N VAL A 119 -28.39 -4.62 34.88
CA VAL A 119 -28.29 -4.09 33.51
C VAL A 119 -26.81 -3.84 33.16
N VAL A 120 -26.37 -4.41 32.04
CA VAL A 120 -25.03 -4.19 31.47
C VAL A 120 -25.05 -2.97 30.56
N ARG A 121 -24.17 -2.00 30.78
CA ARG A 121 -23.96 -0.88 29.86
C ARG A 121 -22.59 -1.06 29.20
N PHE A 122 -22.52 -0.84 27.90
CA PHE A 122 -21.25 -0.96 27.18
C PHE A 122 -21.13 0.10 26.10
N ARG A 123 -19.90 0.37 25.70
CA ARG A 123 -19.54 1.20 24.56
C ARG A 123 -18.72 0.39 23.57
N ILE A 124 -18.97 0.61 22.29
CA ILE A 124 -18.19 0.06 21.18
C ILE A 124 -17.41 1.21 20.57
N LEU A 125 -16.09 1.05 20.47
CA LEU A 125 -15.22 1.97 19.76
C LEU A 125 -14.58 1.22 18.59
N VAL A 126 -14.76 1.74 17.39
CA VAL A 126 -14.11 1.21 16.18
C VAL A 126 -13.08 2.23 15.72
N LEU A 127 -11.82 1.80 15.69
CA LEU A 127 -10.69 2.62 15.28
C LEU A 127 -10.11 2.14 13.95
N ASP A 128 -9.59 3.09 13.19
CA ASP A 128 -8.77 2.83 12.02
C ASP A 128 -7.31 2.50 12.40
N ALA A 129 -6.50 2.28 11.36
CA ALA A 129 -5.05 2.20 11.35
C ALA A 129 -4.30 3.14 12.29
N ALA A 130 -4.70 4.40 12.24
CA ALA A 130 -4.04 5.52 12.88
C ALA A 130 -4.66 5.79 14.26
N LEU A 131 -5.43 4.83 14.78
CA LEU A 131 -6.16 4.93 16.04
C LEU A 131 -7.18 6.07 16.06
N LYS A 132 -7.67 6.48 14.88
CA LYS A 132 -8.74 7.48 14.76
C LYS A 132 -10.10 6.77 14.72
N PRO A 133 -11.15 7.35 15.34
CA PRO A 133 -12.50 6.82 15.21
C PRO A 133 -12.94 6.82 13.75
N LEU A 134 -13.57 5.73 13.29
CA LEU A 134 -14.26 5.75 12.00
C LEU A 134 -15.43 6.76 12.08
N GLU A 135 -15.53 7.66 11.09
CA GLU A 135 -16.62 8.64 10.99
C GLU A 135 -17.96 7.93 10.72
N LYS A 136 -18.58 7.44 11.80
CA LYS A 136 -19.98 7.07 12.04
C LYS A 136 -20.04 6.33 13.38
N GLN A 137 -19.90 7.10 14.46
CA GLN A 137 -20.32 6.64 15.77
C GLN A 137 -21.74 7.17 15.99
N VAL A 138 -22.74 6.34 15.68
CA VAL A 138 -24.14 6.58 16.06
C VAL A 138 -24.33 6.13 17.50
#